data_AF-A0A7Y1V224-F1
#
_entry.id   AF-A0A7Y1V224-F1
#
_cell.length_a   1.000
_cell.length_b   1.000
_cell.length_c   1.000
_cell.angle_alpha   90.00
_cell.angle_beta   90.00
_cell.angle_gamma   90.00
#
_symmetry.space_group_name_H-M   'P 1'
#
loop_
_entity.id
_entity.type
_entity.pdbx_description
1 polymer ?
#
loop_
_entity_poly.entity_id
_entity_poly.type
_entity_poly.pdbx_seq_one_letter_code
_entity_poly.pdbx_strand_id
1 'polypeptide(L)'
;MSINRFQKYDRVLTGIVVSLLLPIFWYLILMSLYSSMETMGWMEKGTVAIDFRQRTSALAAICLNILPLQIFKNHYMDRAMRGVVFPTVAYVGLWLYLFGSSVL
;
A
#
# COMPACT_ATOMS: atom_id res chain seq x y z
N MET A 1 -25.86 -10.82 -20.94
CA MET A 1 -24.43 -11.13 -20.75
C MET A 1 -23.67 -9.81 -20.74
N SER A 2 -23.53 -9.17 -19.56
CA SER A 2 -22.86 -7.87 -19.44
C SER A 2 -21.36 -8.08 -19.57
N ILE A 3 -20.79 -7.69 -20.71
CA ILE A 3 -19.35 -7.71 -20.95
C ILE A 3 -18.73 -6.67 -20.01
N ASN A 4 -18.15 -7.15 -18.92
CA ASN A 4 -17.42 -6.34 -17.96
C ASN A 4 -16.15 -5.81 -18.68
N ARG A 5 -16.15 -4.53 -19.11
CA ARG A 5 -15.07 -3.94 -19.92
C ARG A 5 -13.68 -4.05 -19.27
N PHE A 6 -13.61 -4.33 -17.98
CA PHE A 6 -12.39 -4.49 -17.19
C PHE A 6 -11.57 -5.74 -17.53
N GLN A 7 -12.17 -6.79 -18.10
CA GLN A 7 -11.43 -8.01 -18.50
C GLN A 7 -10.37 -7.74 -19.60
N LYS A 8 -10.52 -6.68 -20.39
CA LYS A 8 -9.53 -6.30 -21.42
C LYS A 8 -8.16 -5.96 -20.80
N TYR A 9 -8.13 -5.57 -19.52
CA TYR A 9 -6.94 -5.20 -18.78
C TYR A 9 -6.41 -6.31 -17.86
N ASP A 10 -6.89 -7.55 -18.01
CA ASP A 10 -6.40 -8.72 -17.26
C ASP A 10 -5.00 -9.14 -17.74
N ARG A 11 -4.04 -8.26 -17.45
CA ARG A 11 -2.62 -8.45 -17.67
C ARG A 11 -1.95 -8.42 -16.31
N VAL A 12 -1.00 -9.33 -16.12
CA VAL A 12 -0.14 -9.36 -14.92
C VAL A 12 0.50 -7.99 -14.69
N LEU A 13 0.89 -7.31 -15.77
CA LEU A 13 1.48 -5.98 -15.77
C LEU A 13 0.57 -4.90 -15.14
N THR A 14 -0.75 -4.96 -15.37
CA THR A 14 -1.70 -4.03 -14.76
C THR A 14 -1.71 -4.19 -13.24
N GLY A 15 -1.74 -5.44 -12.77
CA GLY A 15 -1.68 -5.76 -11.34
C GLY A 15 -0.39 -5.27 -10.70
N ILE A 16 0.75 -5.46 -11.38
CA ILE A 16 2.06 -5.00 -10.92
C ILE A 16 2.10 -3.48 -10.78
N VAL A 17 1.70 -2.73 -11.82
CA VAL A 17 1.76 -1.26 -11.80
C VAL A 17 0.86 -0.68 -10.71
N VAL A 18 -0.37 -1.19 -10.59
CA VAL A 18 -1.34 -0.69 -9.60
C VAL A 18 -0.84 -0.92 -8.17
N SER A 19 -0.37 -2.13 -7.86
CA SER A 19 0.14 -2.47 -6.53
C SER A 19 1.53 -1.90 -6.24
N LEU A 20 2.23 -1.39 -7.25
CA LEU A 20 3.47 -0.64 -7.08
C LEU A 20 3.20 0.82 -6.71
N LEU A 21 2.23 1.45 -7.39
CA LEU A 21 1.90 2.86 -7.19
C LEU A 21 1.03 3.10 -5.94
N LEU A 22 0.11 2.18 -5.62
CA LEU A 22 -0.82 2.37 -4.51
C LEU A 22 -0.14 2.49 -3.14
N PRO A 23 0.84 1.66 -2.75
CA PRO A 23 1.51 1.80 -1.47
C PRO A 23 2.22 3.15 -1.32
N ILE A 24 2.83 3.65 -2.39
CA ILE A 24 3.47 4.97 -2.41
C ILE A 24 2.41 6.04 -2.15
N PHE A 25 1.29 5.96 -2.87
CA PHE A 25 0.17 6.89 -2.71
C PHE A 25 -0.41 6.87 -1.29
N TRP A 26 -0.62 5.69 -0.72
CA TRP A 26 -1.11 5.53 0.65
C TRP A 26 -0.14 6.05 1.70
N TYR A 27 1.16 5.81 1.52
CA TYR A 27 2.18 6.32 2.42
C TYR A 27 2.19 7.86 2.45
N LEU A 28 2.10 8.50 1.27
CA LEU A 28 2.01 9.96 1.17
C LEU A 28 0.75 10.51 1.84
N ILE A 29 -0.40 9.86 1.64
CA ILE A 29 -1.65 10.25 2.30
C ILE A 29 -1.53 10.14 3.82
N LEU A 30 -1.00 9.03 4.33
CA LEU A 30 -0.84 8.83 5.78
C LEU A 30 0.08 9.90 6.38
N MET A 31 1.22 10.17 5.74
CA MET A 31 2.15 11.22 6.19
C MET A 31 1.52 12.61 6.16
N SER A 32 0.75 12.94 5.11
CA SER A 32 0.01 14.20 5.00
C SER A 32 -1.09 14.32 6.07
N LEU A 33 -1.79 13.22 6.36
CA LEU A 33 -2.79 13.17 7.41
C LEU A 33 -2.16 13.44 8.78
N TYR A 34 -1.04 12.78 9.11
CA TYR A 34 -0.32 13.05 10.35
C TYR A 34 0.16 14.49 10.45
N SER A 35 0.72 15.05 9.37
CA SER A 35 1.13 16.46 9.34
C SER A 35 -0.06 17.40 9.57
N SER A 36 -1.23 17.07 9.02
CA SER A 36 -2.45 17.86 9.21
C SER A 36 -2.93 17.80 10.67
N MET A 37 -2.89 16.62 11.29
CA MET A 37 -3.24 16.44 12.70
C MET A 37 -2.30 17.20 13.64
N GLU A 38 -1.00 17.26 13.34
CA GLU A 38 -0.04 18.10 14.07
C GLU A 38 -0.38 19.59 13.94
N THR A 39 -0.71 20.07 12.73
CA THR A 39 -1.07 21.49 12.53
C THR A 39 -2.37 21.89 13.22
N MET A 40 -3.32 20.96 13.37
CA MET A 40 -4.60 21.18 14.06
C MET A 40 -4.46 21.10 15.60
N GLY A 41 -3.27 20.82 16.13
CA GLY A 41 -3.04 20.68 17.57
C GLY A 41 -3.65 19.41 18.17
N TRP A 42 -4.04 18.44 17.34
CA TRP A 42 -4.57 17.14 17.80
C TRP A 42 -3.46 16.19 18.27
N MET A 43 -2.20 16.47 17.90
CA MET A 43 -0.99 15.79 18.40
C MET A 43 0.06 16.82 18.77
N GLU A 44 0.72 16.64 19.93
CA GLU A 44 1.93 17.39 20.25
C GLU A 44 3.10 16.94 19.35
N LYS A 45 3.97 17.89 18.98
CA LYS A 45 5.20 17.59 18.24
C LYS A 45 6.03 16.59 19.06
N GLY A 46 6.14 15.36 18.57
CA GLY A 46 6.95 14.31 19.20
C GLY A 46 6.19 13.31 20.09
N THR A 47 4.85 13.37 20.19
CA THR A 47 4.06 12.37 20.96
C THR A 47 4.27 10.94 20.45
N VAL A 48 4.53 10.78 19.15
CA VAL A 48 4.88 9.49 18.53
C VAL A 48 6.29 9.62 17.99
N ALA A 49 7.20 8.72 18.39
CA ALA A 49 8.55 8.67 17.83
C ALA A 49 8.43 8.68 16.29
N ILE A 50 9.14 9.62 15.63
CA ILE A 50 9.08 9.81 14.17
C ILE A 50 9.32 8.48 13.44
N ASP A 51 10.24 7.67 13.98
CA ASP A 51 10.53 6.31 13.55
C ASP A 51 9.34 5.37 13.65
N PHE A 52 8.60 5.39 14.77
CA PHE A 52 7.42 4.56 14.96
C PHE A 52 6.32 4.92 13.96
N ARG A 53 6.14 6.21 13.70
CA ARG A 53 5.17 6.71 12.71
C ARG A 53 5.54 6.27 11.30
N GLN A 54 6.81 6.40 10.90
CA GLN A 54 7.27 5.98 9.57
C GLN A 54 7.13 4.46 9.38
N ARG A 55 7.50 3.66 10.39
CA ARG A 55 7.41 2.20 10.37
C ARG A 55 5.97 1.71 10.20
N THR A 56 5.06 2.21 11.04
CA THR A 56 3.65 1.81 11.06
C THR A 56 2.89 2.30 9.82
N SER A 57 3.13 3.53 9.38
CA SER A 57 2.53 4.05 8.15
C SER A 57 3.00 3.32 6.90
N ALA A 58 4.28 2.92 6.84
CA ALA A 58 4.79 2.09 5.74
C ALA A 58 4.13 0.70 5.72
N LEU A 59 4.01 0.02 6.87
CA LEU A 59 3.25 -1.24 6.94
C LEU A 59 1.79 -1.07 6.55
N ALA A 60 1.12 -0.05 7.07
CA ALA A 60 -0.28 0.24 6.76
C ALA A 60 -0.48 0.48 5.26
N ALA A 61 0.43 1.24 4.63
CA ALA A 61 0.42 1.48 3.20
C ALA A 61 0.60 0.20 2.37
N ILE A 62 1.47 -0.71 2.81
CA ILE A 62 1.66 -2.03 2.17
C ILE A 62 0.40 -2.88 2.35
N CYS A 63 -0.20 -2.93 3.54
CA CYS A 63 -1.43 -3.68 3.81
C CYS A 63 -2.61 -3.15 2.98
N LEU A 64 -2.64 -1.86 2.64
CA LEU A 64 -3.65 -1.27 1.77
C LEU A 64 -3.60 -1.79 0.31
N ASN A 65 -2.59 -2.59 -0.07
CA ASN A 65 -2.63 -3.37 -1.33
C ASN A 65 -3.73 -4.46 -1.34
N ILE A 66 -4.40 -4.73 -0.21
CA ILE A 66 -5.59 -5.58 -0.18
C ILE A 66 -6.76 -4.93 -0.95
N LEU A 67 -6.85 -3.60 -1.02
CA LEU A 67 -7.90 -2.89 -1.77
C LEU A 67 -7.92 -3.26 -3.27
N PRO A 68 -6.83 -3.09 -4.05
CA PRO A 68 -6.81 -3.49 -5.45
C PRO A 68 -6.99 -5.00 -5.61
N LEU A 69 -6.48 -5.81 -4.67
CA LEU A 69 -6.67 -7.27 -4.69
C LEU A 69 -8.16 -7.63 -4.61
N GLN A 70 -8.93 -6.97 -3.75
CA GLN A 70 -10.37 -7.19 -3.60
C GLN A 70 -11.14 -6.71 -4.83
N ILE A 71 -10.73 -5.59 -5.45
CA ILE A 71 -11.31 -5.10 -6.71
C ILE A 71 -11.06 -6.12 -7.83
N PHE A 72 -9.82 -6.55 -8.05
CA PHE A 72 -9.50 -7.53 -9.09
C PHE A 72 -10.18 -8.89 -8.87
N LYS A 73 -10.33 -9.32 -7.61
CA LYS A 73 -11.11 -10.51 -7.24
C LYS A 73 -12.57 -10.37 -7.66
N ASN A 74 -13.19 -9.22 -7.41
CA ASN A 74 -14.60 -8.99 -7.74
C ASN A 74 -14.83 -8.94 -9.27
N HIS A 75 -13.79 -8.61 -10.04
CA HIS A 75 -13.83 -8.59 -11.50
C HIS A 75 -13.35 -9.90 -12.17
N TYR A 76 -13.10 -10.96 -11.40
CA TYR A 76 -12.59 -12.26 -11.89
C TYR A 76 -11.29 -12.13 -12.73
N MET A 77 -10.39 -11.22 -12.33
CA MET A 77 -9.12 -10.95 -13.03
C MET A 77 -7.95 -11.73 -12.41
N ASP A 78 -7.91 -13.04 -12.61
CA ASP A 78 -6.93 -13.94 -11.97
C ASP A 78 -5.47 -13.63 -12.32
N ARG A 79 -5.20 -13.14 -13.55
CA ARG A 79 -3.82 -12.81 -13.98
C ARG A 79 -3.36 -11.51 -13.32
N ALA A 80 -4.23 -10.51 -13.24
CA ALA A 80 -3.94 -9.28 -12.51
C ALA A 80 -3.73 -9.53 -11.01
N MET A 81 -4.53 -10.42 -10.39
CA MET A 81 -4.35 -10.80 -8.98
C MET A 81 -2.96 -11.37 -8.68
N ARG A 82 -2.45 -12.28 -9.53
CA ARG A 82 -1.09 -12.80 -9.37
C ARG A 82 -0.02 -11.71 -9.52
N GLY A 83 -0.27 -10.73 -10.39
CA GLY A 83 0.61 -9.57 -10.56
C GLY A 83 0.71 -8.66 -9.34
N VAL A 84 -0.30 -8.64 -8.46
CA VAL A 84 -0.28 -7.84 -7.21
C VAL A 84 0.61 -8.47 -6.13
N VAL A 85 0.72 -9.81 -6.11
CA VAL A 85 1.44 -10.53 -5.06
C VAL A 85 2.93 -10.24 -5.09
N PHE A 86 3.57 -10.31 -6.26
CA PHE A 86 5.02 -10.08 -6.43
C PHE A 86 5.51 -8.72 -5.86
N PRO A 87 4.96 -7.57 -6.25
CA PRO A 87 5.37 -6.28 -5.72
C PRO A 87 5.00 -6.11 -4.25
N THR A 88 3.89 -6.69 -3.77
CA THR A 88 3.54 -6.64 -2.34
C THR A 88 4.59 -7.37 -1.50
N VAL A 89 5.02 -8.57 -1.93
CA VAL A 89 6.11 -9.31 -1.28
C VAL A 89 7.43 -8.53 -1.35
N ALA A 90 7.74 -7.91 -2.49
CA ALA A 90 8.94 -7.08 -2.64
C ALA A 90 8.92 -5.88 -1.67
N TYR A 91 7.78 -5.21 -1.50
CA TYR A 91 7.63 -4.13 -0.53
C TYR A 91 7.78 -4.60 0.92
N VAL A 92 7.21 -5.76 1.27
CA VAL A 92 7.41 -6.35 2.61
C VAL A 92 8.89 -6.66 2.84
N GLY A 93 9.57 -7.23 1.85
CA GLY A 93 11.02 -7.50 1.91
C GLY A 93 11.84 -6.23 2.07
N LEU A 94 11.53 -5.17 1.31
CA LEU A 94 12.16 -3.85 1.43
C LEU A 94 11.92 -3.25 2.82
N TRP A 95 10.70 -3.34 3.33
CA TRP A 95 10.34 -2.85 4.65
C TRP A 95 11.10 -3.59 5.76
N LEU A 96 11.19 -4.92 5.67
CA LEU A 96 11.99 -5.74 6.59
C LEU A 96 13.48 -5.41 6.51
N TYR A 97 14.00 -5.09 5.31
CA TYR A 97 15.40 -4.68 5.17
C TYR A 97 15.68 -3.32 5.82
N LEU A 98 14.77 -2.34 5.63
CA LEU A 98 14.93 -0.98 6.15
C LEU A 98 14.68 -0.89 7.67
N PHE A 99 13.68 -1.60 8.17
CA PHE A 99 13.23 -1.47 9.55
C PHE A 99 13.48 -2.71 10.42
N GLY A 100 13.73 -3.88 9.83
CA GLY A 100 13.93 -5.12 10.57
C GLY A 100 15.17 -5.09 11.48
N SER A 101 16.22 -4.37 11.09
CA SER A 101 17.41 -4.16 11.94
C SER A 101 17.14 -3.25 13.15
N SER A 102 16.07 -2.47 13.13
CA SER A 102 15.68 -1.56 14.22
C SER A 102 14.53 -2.11 15.07
N VAL A 103 14.05 -3.32 14.79
CA VAL A 103 12.97 -4.02 15.50
C VAL A 103 13.49 -5.28 16.24
N LEU A 104 14.61 -5.86 15.79
CA LEU A 104 15.34 -6.96 16.44
C LEU A 104 16.40 -6.40 17.42
#